data_AF-A0A2V3W5X5-F1
#
_entry.id   AF-A0A2V3W5X5-F1
#
_cell.length_a   1.000
_cell.length_b   1.000
_cell.length_c   1.000
_cell.angle_alpha   90.00
_cell.angle_beta   90.00
_cell.angle_gamma   90.00
#
_symmetry.space_group_name_H-M   'P 1'
#
loop_
_entity.id
_entity.type
_entity.pdbx_description
1 polymer ?
#
loop_
_entity_poly.entity_id
_entity_poly.type
_entity_poly.pdbx_seq_one_letter_code
_entity_poly.pdbx_strand_id
1 'polypeptide(L)' 'MTESNKISQLKTQLQTFLDQLDQLEPSETSVEDIDRLIEMLEQMERKLK' A
#
# COMPACT_ATOMS: atom_id res chain seq x y z
N MET A 1 -9.49 7.53 -19.64
CA MET A 1 -8.29 7.49 -18.77
C MET A 1 -7.34 6.45 -19.37
N THR A 2 -6.17 6.86 -19.82
CA THR A 2 -5.15 5.98 -20.42
C THR A 2 -4.54 5.07 -19.35
N GLU A 3 -4.14 3.85 -19.71
CA GLU A 3 -3.52 2.88 -18.78
C GLU A 3 -2.33 3.47 -18.02
N SER A 4 -1.55 4.36 -18.65
CA SER A 4 -0.46 5.10 -17.99
C SER A 4 -0.90 5.95 -16.78
N ASN A 5 -2.13 6.47 -16.79
CA ASN A 5 -2.66 7.22 -15.64
C ASN A 5 -3.02 6.28 -14.48
N LYS A 6 -3.53 5.07 -14.76
CA LYS A 6 -3.79 4.07 -13.72
C LYS A 6 -2.49 3.60 -13.07
N ILE A 7 -1.46 3.33 -13.88
CA ILE A 7 -0.14 2.90 -13.41
C ILE A 7 0.51 4.01 -12.56
N SER A 8 0.45 5.28 -12.98
CA SER A 8 0.99 6.39 -12.18
C SER A 8 0.28 6.54 -10.84
N GLN A 9 -1.05 6.41 -10.81
CA GLN A 9 -1.82 6.49 -9.56
C GLN A 9 -1.45 5.38 -8.59
N LEU A 10 -1.29 4.14 -9.09
CA LEU A 10 -0.86 3.02 -8.27
C LEU A 10 0.56 3.18 -7.74
N LYS A 11 1.46 3.75 -8.55
CA LYS A 11 2.82 4.05 -8.13
C LYS A 11 2.84 5.08 -6.99
N THR A 12 2.00 6.11 -7.06
CA THR A 12 1.85 7.10 -5.98
C THR A 12 1.26 6.47 -4.71
N GLN A 13 0.28 5.57 -4.84
CA GLN A 13 -0.30 4.87 -3.69
C GLN A 13 0.70 3.93 -3.01
N LEU A 14 1.50 3.19 -3.79
CA LEU A 14 2.59 2.36 -3.26
C LEU A 14 3.65 3.20 -2.55
N GLN A 15 4.03 4.35 -3.11
CA GLN A 15 4.99 5.24 -2.46
C GLN A 15 4.45 5.73 -1.10
N THR A 16 3.18 6.15 -1.07
CA THR A 16 2.53 6.61 0.18
C THR A 16 2.46 5.50 1.22
N PHE A 17 2.21 4.26 0.79
CA PHE A 17 2.20 3.11 1.67
C PHE A 17 3.59 2.82 2.27
N LEU A 18 4.64 2.90 1.45
CA LEU A 18 6.02 2.72 1.93
C LEU A 18 6.41 3.80 2.95
N ASP A 19 6.04 5.06 2.69
CA ASP A 19 6.32 6.16 3.61
C ASP A 19 5.58 5.98 4.95
N GLN A 20 4.37 5.40 4.93
CA GLN A 20 3.63 5.04 6.15
C GLN A 20 4.27 3.87 6.89
N LEU A 21 4.75 2.87 6.15
CA LEU A 21 5.42 1.71 6.72
C LEU A 21 6.74 2.11 7.41
N ASP A 22 7.49 3.05 6.83
CA ASP A 22 8.72 3.60 7.42
C ASP A 22 8.45 4.41 8.71
N GLN A 23 7.22 4.89 8.91
CA GLN A 23 6.80 5.58 10.13
C GLN A 23 6.20 4.65 11.19
N LEU A 24 6.05 3.35 10.91
CA LEU A 24 5.55 2.40 11.89
C LEU A 24 6.61 2.09 12.94
N GLU A 25 6.30 2.39 14.19
CA GLU A 25 7.11 1.98 15.33
C GLU A 25 6.81 0.51 15.68
N PRO A 26 7.78 -0.42 15.60
CA PRO A 26 7.55 -1.85 15.85
C PRO A 26 7.07 -2.14 17.27
N SER A 27 7.33 -1.22 18.20
CA SER A 27 6.93 -1.32 19.60
C SER A 27 5.47 -0.92 19.85
N GLU A 28 4.87 -0.15 18.94
CA GLU A 28 3.47 0.32 19.02
C GLU A 28 2.56 -0.36 17.99
N THR A 29 3.14 -0.97 16.96
CA THR A 29 2.41 -1.62 15.86
C THR A 29 2.04 -3.06 16.23
N SER A 30 0.75 -3.39 16.17
CA SER A 30 0.29 -4.76 16.44
C SER A 30 0.36 -5.64 15.18
N VAL A 31 0.30 -6.96 15.38
CA VAL A 31 0.27 -7.91 14.26
C VAL A 31 -0.99 -7.71 13.41
N GLU A 32 -2.12 -7.34 14.02
CA GLU A 32 -3.36 -7.06 13.28
C GLU A 32 -3.23 -5.82 12.37
N ASP A 33 -2.43 -4.82 12.76
CA ASP A 33 -2.18 -3.64 11.92
C ASP A 33 -1.31 -4.02 10.70
N ILE A 34 -0.34 -4.92 10.89
CA ILE A 34 0.48 -5.47 9.79
C ILE A 34 -0.40 -6.28 8.83
N ASP A 35 -1.30 -7.12 9.35
CA ASP A 35 -2.21 -7.92 8.52
C ASP A 35 -3.11 -7.03 7.64
N ARG A 36 -3.60 -5.90 8.18
CA ARG A 36 -4.39 -4.92 7.41
C ARG A 36 -3.58 -4.24 6.31
N LEU A 37 -2.33 -3.90 6.59
CA LEU A 37 -1.44 -3.28 5.61
C LEU A 37 -1.13 -4.24 4.46
N ILE A 38 -0.92 -5.52 4.76
CA ILE A 38 -0.74 -6.57 3.75
C ILE A 38 -2.02 -6.74 2.91
N GLU A 39 -3.19 -6.75 3.54
CA GLU A 39 -4.47 -6.87 2.84
C GLU A 39 -4.72 -5.68 1.89
N MET A 40 -4.34 -4.46 2.30
CA MET A 40 -4.42 -3.27 1.44
C MET A 40 -3.51 -3.38 0.21
N LEU A 41 -2.30 -3.92 0.37
CA LEU A 41 -1.39 -4.18 -0.75
C LEU A 41 -1.98 -5.22 -1.72
N GLU A 42 -2.51 -6.34 -1.21
CA GLU A 42 -3.15 -7.35 -2.05
C GLU A 42 -4.32 -6.77 -2.86
N GLN A 43 -5.14 -5.92 -2.25
CA GLN A 43 -6.26 -5.27 -2.94
C GLN A 43 -5.78 -4.34 -4.05
N MET A 44 -4.66 -3.64 -3.86
CA MET A 44 -4.05 -2.81 -4.89
C MET A 44 -3.52 -3.65 -6.05
N GLU A 45 -2.87 -4.78 -5.76
CA GLU A 45 -2.37 -5.71 -6.79
C GLU A 45 -3.52 -6.35 -7.59
N ARG A 46 -4.63 -6.72 -6.93
CA ARG A 46 -5.83 -7.24 -7.61
C ARG A 46 -6.49 -6.22 -8.52
N LYS A 47 -6.40 -4.92 -8.22
CA LYS A 47 -6.91 -3.83 -9.09
C LYS A 47 -6.03 -3.59 -10.32
N LEU A 48 -4.79 -4.09 -10.32
CA LEU A 48 -3.87 -4.04 -11.45
C LEU A 48 -4.05 -5.20 -12.44
N LYS A 49 -4.52 -6.36 -11.95
CA LYS A 49 -4.90 -7.51 -12.79
C LYS A 49 -6.21 -7.23 -13.54
#